data_AF-A0A953SKC7-F1
#
_entry.id   AF-A0A953SKC7-F1
#
_cell.length_a   1.000
_cell.length_b   1.000
_cell.length_c   1.000
_cell.angle_alpha   90.00
_cell.angle_beta   90.00
_cell.angle_gamma   90.00
#
_symmetry.space_group_name_H-M   'P 1'
#
loop_
_entity.id
_entity.type
_entity.pdbx_description
1 polymer ?
#
loop_
_entity_poly.entity_id
_entity_poly.type
_entity_poly.pdbx_seq_one_letter_code
_entity_poly.pdbx_strand_id
1 'polypeptide(L)'
;MLTTLAQAHAQAEVTAPLINSDIGVLAALLAVLALLFGFNATRAGKKFFSIIPMLVFCYFLPTTLTTLGLLPDGSPVYAWIKTFLLPASLVLLILALDLPGIVRLGPKAIIMLLAGTAGVVVGGPIALFIMNAILPESAALPADTWQG
;
A
#
# COMPACT_ATOMS: atom_id res chain seq x y z
N MET A 1 34.51 -19.02 9.63
CA MET A 1 33.67 -20.24 9.48
C MET A 1 32.66 -20.43 10.60
N LEU A 2 32.92 -20.06 11.85
CA LEU A 2 31.94 -20.13 12.96
C LEU A 2 30.89 -19.00 12.95
N THR A 3 31.19 -17.85 12.35
CA THR A 3 30.23 -16.72 12.23
C THR A 3 29.15 -16.93 11.17
N THR A 4 29.36 -17.82 10.21
CA THR A 4 28.36 -18.15 9.17
C THR A 4 27.25 -19.05 9.69
N LEU A 5 27.52 -19.91 10.69
CA LEU A 5 26.51 -20.82 11.25
C LEU A 5 25.58 -20.13 12.26
N ALA A 6 26.04 -19.07 12.93
CA ALA A 6 25.19 -18.26 13.81
C ALA A 6 24.15 -17.42 13.02
N GLN A 7 24.48 -17.01 11.79
CA GLN A 7 23.53 -16.34 10.89
C GLN A 7 22.54 -17.32 10.26
N ALA A 8 22.91 -18.59 10.08
CA ALA A 8 22.00 -19.63 9.59
C ALA A 8 20.91 -20.01 10.60
N HIS A 9 21.17 -19.86 11.90
CA HIS A 9 20.19 -20.15 12.96
C HIS A 9 19.23 -18.96 13.25
N ALA A 10 19.51 -17.75 12.74
CA ALA A 10 18.61 -16.59 12.87
C ALA A 10 17.65 -16.42 11.67
N GLN A 11 17.83 -17.22 10.61
CA GLN A 11 16.91 -17.27 9.45
C GLN A 11 15.94 -18.47 9.51
N ALA A 12 15.93 -19.21 10.62
CA ALA A 12 15.05 -20.34 10.84
C ALA A 12 13.75 -19.88 11.54
N GLU A 13 12.87 -19.23 10.79
CA GLU A 13 11.39 -19.32 10.87
C GLU A 13 10.73 -18.43 9.78
N VAL A 14 11.33 -18.29 8.59
CA VAL A 14 10.52 -17.90 7.41
C VAL A 14 9.74 -19.14 7.00
N THR A 15 8.70 -19.40 7.78
CA THR A 15 7.70 -20.44 7.53
C THR A 15 7.33 -20.37 6.06
N ALA A 16 7.51 -21.47 5.32
CA ALA A 16 7.05 -21.53 3.94
C ALA A 16 5.62 -20.98 3.88
N PRO A 17 5.31 -20.04 2.97
CA PRO A 17 4.06 -19.31 3.04
C PRO A 17 2.92 -20.31 3.11
N LEU A 18 2.01 -20.14 4.07
CA LEU A 18 0.98 -21.15 4.35
C LEU A 18 0.11 -21.43 3.11
N ILE A 19 0.03 -20.42 2.23
CA ILE A 19 -0.68 -20.45 0.96
C ILE A 19 0.34 -20.35 -0.19
N ASN A 20 0.70 -21.48 -0.77
CA ASN A 20 1.64 -21.57 -1.92
C ASN A 20 0.93 -21.65 -3.29
N SER A 21 -0.40 -21.61 -3.32
CA SER A 21 -1.16 -21.69 -4.56
C SER A 21 -1.62 -20.32 -5.02
N ASP A 22 -1.47 -20.05 -6.32
CA ASP A 22 -1.95 -18.83 -6.98
C ASP A 22 -3.41 -18.52 -6.66
N ILE A 23 -4.28 -19.54 -6.78
CA ILE A 23 -5.70 -19.42 -6.46
C ILE A 23 -5.91 -19.15 -4.96
N GLY A 24 -5.11 -19.76 -4.09
CA GLY A 24 -5.19 -19.54 -2.65
C GLY A 24 -4.84 -18.10 -2.28
N VAL A 25 -3.82 -17.51 -2.91
CA VAL A 25 -3.44 -16.11 -2.71
C VAL A 25 -4.59 -15.19 -3.13
N LEU A 26 -5.19 -15.44 -4.30
CA LEU A 26 -6.36 -14.68 -4.76
C LEU A 26 -7.54 -14.81 -3.79
N ALA A 27 -7.84 -16.02 -3.34
CA ALA A 27 -8.92 -16.29 -2.39
C ALA A 27 -8.68 -15.58 -1.05
N ALA A 28 -7.45 -15.57 -0.55
CA ALA A 28 -7.09 -14.86 0.68
C ALA A 28 -7.27 -13.34 0.54
N LEU A 29 -6.84 -12.74 -0.57
CA LEU A 29 -7.05 -11.32 -0.86
C LEU A 29 -8.54 -10.97 -0.94
N LEU A 30 -9.33 -11.80 -1.62
CA LEU A 30 -10.79 -11.63 -1.70
C LEU A 30 -11.46 -11.82 -0.33
N ALA A 31 -11.00 -12.75 0.50
CA ALA A 31 -11.50 -12.96 1.85
C ALA A 31 -11.24 -11.75 2.74
N VAL A 32 -10.05 -11.14 2.66
CA VAL A 32 -9.71 -9.89 3.34
C VAL A 32 -10.68 -8.77 2.93
N LEU A 33 -10.91 -8.60 1.63
CA LEU A 33 -11.83 -7.56 1.13
C LEU A 33 -13.27 -7.84 1.57
N ALA A 34 -13.72 -9.09 1.48
CA ALA A 34 -15.06 -9.50 1.93
C ALA A 34 -15.26 -9.24 3.43
N LEU A 35 -14.26 -9.51 4.26
CA LEU A 35 -14.32 -9.24 5.70
C LEU A 35 -14.37 -7.74 5.98
N LEU A 36 -13.56 -6.93 5.31
CA LEU A 36 -13.56 -5.47 5.49
C LEU A 36 -14.88 -4.84 5.06
N PHE A 37 -15.41 -5.23 3.89
CA PHE A 37 -16.68 -4.72 3.38
C PHE A 37 -17.85 -5.23 4.23
N GLY A 38 -17.81 -6.48 4.67
CA GLY A 38 -18.78 -7.05 5.60
C GLY A 38 -18.78 -6.32 6.95
N PHE A 39 -17.62 -6.01 7.50
CA PHE A 39 -17.51 -5.24 8.74
C PHE A 39 -18.03 -3.81 8.56
N ASN A 40 -17.73 -3.15 7.44
CA ASN A 40 -18.25 -1.81 7.12
C ASN A 40 -19.77 -1.78 6.88
N ALA A 41 -20.40 -2.89 6.56
CA ALA A 41 -21.86 -2.93 6.48
C ALA A 41 -22.54 -2.75 7.85
N THR A 42 -21.83 -3.04 8.96
CA THR A 42 -22.35 -2.93 10.33
C THR A 42 -22.36 -1.48 10.85
N ARG A 43 -23.22 -1.20 11.84
CA ARG A 43 -23.36 0.15 12.44
C ARG A 43 -22.07 0.62 13.13
N ALA A 44 -21.33 -0.29 13.76
CA ALA A 44 -20.05 0.01 14.39
C ALA A 44 -18.95 0.23 13.34
N GLY A 45 -18.89 -0.59 12.29
CA GLY A 45 -17.92 -0.46 11.20
C GLY A 45 -18.03 0.87 10.46
N LYS A 46 -19.25 1.33 10.15
CA LYS A 46 -19.45 2.66 9.51
C LYS A 46 -18.94 3.81 10.38
N LYS A 47 -19.13 3.74 11.70
CA LYS A 47 -18.64 4.77 12.63
C LYS A 47 -17.12 4.77 12.69
N PHE A 48 -16.49 3.59 12.70
CA PHE A 48 -15.04 3.46 12.66
C PHE A 48 -14.49 3.99 11.32
N PHE A 49 -14.98 3.47 10.19
CA PHE A 49 -14.45 3.83 8.87
C PHE A 49 -14.78 5.26 8.40
N SER A 50 -15.60 6.01 9.16
CA SER A 50 -15.77 7.46 8.98
C SER A 50 -14.58 8.27 9.49
N ILE A 51 -13.78 7.73 10.41
CA ILE A 51 -12.60 8.41 10.98
C ILE A 51 -11.35 8.06 10.17
N ILE A 52 -11.20 6.77 9.85
CA ILE A 52 -10.09 6.26 9.05
C ILE A 52 -10.69 5.60 7.79
N PRO A 53 -10.39 6.10 6.58
CA PRO A 53 -10.93 5.54 5.36
C PRO A 53 -10.62 4.06 5.24
N MET A 54 -11.61 3.28 4.80
CA MET A 54 -11.46 1.83 4.59
C MET A 54 -10.28 1.48 3.67
N LEU A 55 -9.98 2.32 2.66
CA LEU A 55 -8.86 2.11 1.73
C LEU A 55 -7.52 1.92 2.44
N VAL A 56 -7.33 2.60 3.57
CA VAL A 56 -6.12 2.48 4.40
C VAL A 56 -5.97 1.03 4.90
N PHE A 57 -7.06 0.43 5.39
CA PHE A 57 -7.07 -0.95 5.84
C PHE A 57 -6.94 -1.95 4.68
N CYS A 58 -7.52 -1.65 3.52
CA CYS A 58 -7.37 -2.47 2.32
C CYS A 58 -5.90 -2.58 1.86
N TYR A 59 -5.03 -1.66 2.26
CA TYR A 59 -3.59 -1.75 2.04
C TYR A 59 -2.84 -2.43 3.20
N PHE A 60 -3.13 -2.03 4.45
CA PHE A 60 -2.41 -2.54 5.60
C PHE A 60 -2.68 -4.02 5.89
N LEU A 61 -3.94 -4.47 5.80
CA LEU A 61 -4.28 -5.85 6.11
C LEU A 61 -3.55 -6.85 5.21
N PRO A 62 -3.60 -6.78 3.87
CA PRO A 62 -2.87 -7.73 3.03
C PRO A 62 -1.36 -7.64 3.25
N THR A 63 -0.80 -6.43 3.44
CA THR A 63 0.63 -6.24 3.68
C THR A 63 1.09 -6.86 5.01
N THR A 64 0.29 -6.74 6.07
CA THR A 64 0.59 -7.38 7.37
C THR A 64 0.50 -8.89 7.28
N LEU A 65 -0.46 -9.45 6.55
CA LEU A 65 -0.54 -10.90 6.33
C LEU A 65 0.70 -11.42 5.56
N THR A 66 1.17 -10.68 4.56
CA THR A 66 2.43 -10.97 3.86
C THR A 66 3.63 -10.90 4.82
N THR A 67 3.72 -9.84 5.63
CA THR A 67 4.81 -9.68 6.62
C THR A 67 4.82 -10.79 7.68
N LEU A 68 3.65 -11.36 8.02
CA LEU A 68 3.52 -12.50 8.93
C LEU A 68 3.82 -13.86 8.26
N GLY A 69 4.15 -13.89 6.97
CA GLY A 69 4.41 -15.12 6.21
C GLY A 69 3.16 -15.91 5.83
N LEU A 70 1.95 -15.34 5.97
CA LEU A 70 0.70 -16.00 5.56
C LEU A 70 0.47 -15.95 4.05
N LEU A 71 0.86 -14.83 3.43
CA LEU A 71 0.86 -14.66 1.98
C LEU A 71 2.30 -14.59 1.46
N PRO A 72 2.59 -15.14 0.27
CA PRO A 72 3.91 -15.04 -0.33
C PRO A 72 4.22 -13.60 -0.75
N ASP A 73 5.50 -13.20 -0.71
CA ASP A 73 5.94 -11.88 -1.22
C ASP A 73 5.85 -11.77 -2.75
N GLY A 74 5.87 -12.92 -3.44
CA GLY A 74 5.81 -13.01 -4.90
C GLY A 74 4.97 -14.20 -5.36
N SER A 75 3.88 -13.91 -6.07
CA SER A 75 3.09 -14.91 -6.81
C SER A 75 2.80 -14.38 -8.23
N PRO A 76 2.78 -15.26 -9.25
CA PRO A 76 2.30 -14.93 -10.60
C PRO A 76 0.94 -14.20 -10.63
N VAL A 77 0.07 -14.46 -9.67
CA VAL A 77 -1.24 -13.79 -9.57
C VAL A 77 -1.11 -12.29 -9.34
N TYR A 78 -0.09 -11.83 -8.60
CA TYR A 78 0.14 -10.40 -8.44
C TYR A 78 0.48 -9.71 -9.76
N ALA A 79 1.25 -10.39 -10.62
CA ALA A 79 1.51 -9.88 -11.97
C ALA A 79 0.23 -9.83 -12.79
N TRP A 80 -0.58 -10.89 -12.75
CA TRP A 80 -1.86 -10.95 -13.46
C TRP A 80 -2.84 -9.84 -13.02
N ILE A 81 -2.96 -9.60 -11.70
CA ILE A 81 -3.79 -8.51 -11.15
C ILE A 81 -3.29 -7.15 -11.67
N LYS A 82 -1.98 -6.88 -11.64
CA LYS A 82 -1.42 -5.61 -12.12
C LYS A 82 -1.62 -5.43 -13.63
N THR A 83 -1.53 -6.50 -14.42
CA THR A 83 -1.64 -6.42 -15.89
C THR A 83 -3.08 -6.32 -16.37
N PHE A 84 -4.04 -6.94 -15.68
CA PHE A 84 -5.43 -7.00 -16.16
C PHE A 84 -6.42 -6.25 -15.27
N LEU A 85 -6.37 -6.49 -13.95
CA LEU A 85 -7.35 -5.91 -13.01
C LEU A 85 -7.07 -4.45 -12.72
N LEU A 86 -5.80 -4.06 -12.54
CA LEU A 86 -5.43 -2.68 -12.26
C LEU A 86 -5.84 -1.73 -13.40
N PRO A 87 -5.47 -1.97 -14.68
CA PRO A 87 -5.92 -1.11 -15.76
C PRO A 87 -7.45 -1.14 -15.95
N ALA A 88 -8.10 -2.31 -15.80
CA ALA A 88 -9.56 -2.38 -15.85
C ALA A 88 -10.20 -1.51 -14.75
N SER A 89 -9.67 -1.57 -13.52
CA SER A 89 -10.16 -0.75 -12.40
C SER A 89 -9.95 0.74 -12.60
N LEU A 90 -8.84 1.15 -13.24
CA LEU A 90 -8.62 2.55 -13.58
C LEU A 90 -9.61 3.01 -14.65
N VAL A 91 -9.86 2.21 -15.69
CA VAL A 91 -10.90 2.55 -16.68
C VAL A 91 -12.27 2.65 -16.03
N LEU A 92 -12.63 1.69 -15.16
CA LEU A 92 -13.88 1.74 -14.40
C LEU A 92 -13.97 2.98 -13.49
N LEU A 93 -12.86 3.38 -12.86
CA LEU A 93 -12.78 4.61 -12.07
C LEU A 93 -12.99 5.85 -12.95
N ILE A 94 -12.43 5.86 -14.16
CA ILE A 94 -12.65 6.93 -15.16
C ILE A 94 -14.10 6.96 -15.66
N LEU A 95 -14.77 5.83 -15.78
CA LEU A 95 -16.18 5.78 -16.13
C LEU A 95 -17.10 6.14 -14.95
N ALA A 96 -16.66 5.87 -13.72
CA ALA A 96 -17.41 6.19 -12.51
C ALA A 96 -17.28 7.66 -12.06
N LEU A 97 -16.29 8.40 -12.58
CA LEU A 97 -16.12 9.81 -12.26
C LEU A 97 -17.03 10.70 -13.12
N ASP A 98 -17.51 11.78 -12.50
CA ASP A 98 -18.36 12.78 -13.15
C ASP A 98 -17.50 13.75 -14.00
N LEU A 99 -17.30 13.42 -15.28
CA LEU A 99 -16.56 14.25 -16.25
C LEU A 99 -17.16 15.67 -16.39
N PRO A 100 -18.49 15.86 -16.53
CA PRO A 100 -19.07 17.20 -16.54
C PRO A 100 -18.75 17.99 -15.27
N GLY A 101 -18.79 17.32 -14.10
CA GLY A 101 -18.40 17.90 -12.81
C GLY A 101 -16.95 18.41 -12.81
N ILE A 102 -15.99 17.58 -13.23
CA ILE A 102 -14.56 17.95 -13.24
C ILE A 102 -14.28 19.09 -14.22
N VAL A 103 -14.92 19.08 -15.40
CA VAL A 103 -14.77 20.14 -16.41
C VAL A 103 -15.31 21.47 -15.88
N ARG A 104 -16.42 21.45 -15.13
CA ARG A 104 -17.00 22.65 -14.51
C ARG A 104 -16.12 23.26 -13.42
N LEU A 105 -15.24 22.47 -12.79
CA LEU A 105 -14.24 23.00 -11.86
C LEU A 105 -13.14 23.80 -12.57
N GLY A 106 -12.82 23.47 -13.83
CA GLY A 106 -11.89 24.18 -14.70
C GLY A 106 -10.53 24.46 -14.01
N PRO A 107 -10.08 25.73 -13.90
CA PRO A 107 -8.77 26.06 -13.36
C PRO A 107 -8.61 25.70 -11.87
N LYS A 108 -9.70 25.59 -11.10
CA LYS A 108 -9.61 25.24 -9.67
C LYS A 108 -9.10 23.81 -9.47
N ALA A 109 -9.52 22.88 -10.34
CA ALA A 109 -9.03 21.50 -10.30
C ALA A 109 -7.54 21.42 -10.65
N ILE A 110 -7.08 22.19 -11.65
CA ILE A 110 -5.67 22.23 -12.03
C ILE A 110 -4.82 22.82 -10.90
N ILE A 111 -5.24 23.93 -10.29
CA ILE A 111 -4.50 24.54 -9.16
C ILE A 111 -4.45 23.56 -7.98
N MET A 112 -5.54 22.87 -7.66
CA MET A 112 -5.56 21.84 -6.62
C MET A 112 -4.59 20.69 -6.92
N LEU A 113 -4.56 20.21 -8.17
CA LEU A 113 -3.64 19.15 -8.59
C LEU A 113 -2.19 19.62 -8.49
N LEU A 114 -1.86 20.78 -9.06
CA LEU A 114 -0.50 21.33 -9.04
C LEU A 114 -0.03 21.65 -7.63
N ALA A 115 -0.89 22.21 -6.79
CA ALA A 115 -0.58 22.44 -5.38
C ALA A 115 -0.30 21.13 -4.64
N GLY A 116 -1.10 20.07 -4.89
CA GLY A 116 -0.85 18.74 -4.33
C GLY A 116 0.48 18.15 -4.80
N THR A 117 0.75 18.17 -6.11
CA THR A 117 2.01 17.67 -6.68
C THR A 117 3.22 18.44 -6.16
N ALA A 118 3.16 19.78 -6.16
CA ALA A 118 4.21 20.61 -5.59
C ALA A 118 4.41 20.31 -4.10
N GLY A 119 3.31 20.11 -3.36
CA GLY A 119 3.35 19.71 -1.96
C GLY A 119 4.10 18.39 -1.72
N VAL A 120 3.88 17.36 -2.53
CA VAL A 120 4.59 16.07 -2.40
C VAL A 120 6.06 16.20 -2.84
N VAL A 121 6.32 16.86 -3.98
CA VAL A 121 7.68 17.05 -4.53
C VAL A 121 8.57 17.83 -3.57
N VAL A 122 8.02 18.85 -2.90
CA VAL A 122 8.76 19.64 -1.91
C VAL A 122 8.75 18.96 -0.54
N GLY A 123 7.64 18.30 -0.18
CA GLY A 123 7.45 17.64 1.11
C GLY A 123 8.42 16.48 1.34
N GLY A 124 8.70 15.66 0.33
CA GLY A 124 9.65 14.54 0.43
C GLY A 124 11.06 14.96 0.89
N PRO A 125 11.74 15.87 0.15
CA PRO A 125 13.04 16.41 0.55
C PRO A 125 13.03 17.11 1.93
N ILE A 126 12.00 17.91 2.23
CA ILE A 126 11.90 18.60 3.53
C ILE A 126 11.76 17.61 4.67
N ALA A 127 10.94 16.56 4.51
CA ALA A 127 10.76 15.53 5.51
C ALA A 127 12.09 14.79 5.80
N LEU A 128 12.87 14.47 4.77
CA LEU A 128 14.20 13.87 4.94
C LEU A 128 15.19 14.81 5.63
N PHE A 129 15.18 16.10 5.29
CA PHE A 129 16.03 17.08 5.95
C PHE A 129 15.74 17.17 7.45
N ILE A 130 14.46 17.22 7.82
CA ILE A 130 14.03 17.25 9.23
C ILE A 130 14.39 15.94 9.94
N MET A 131 14.18 14.78 9.31
CA MET A 131 14.55 13.50 9.90
C MET A 131 16.05 13.37 10.13
N ASN A 132 16.88 13.74 9.16
CA ASN A 132 18.34 13.72 9.29
C ASN A 132 18.85 14.66 10.40
N ALA A 133 18.13 15.75 10.71
CA ALA A 133 18.49 16.63 11.82
C ALA A 133 18.20 16.03 13.21
N ILE A 134 17.28 15.07 13.29
CA ILE A 134 16.86 14.42 14.56
C ILE A 134 17.60 13.09 14.75
N LEU A 135 17.91 12.39 13.66
CA LEU A 135 18.56 11.09 13.70
C LEU A 135 20.05 11.23 14.11
N PRO A 136 20.57 10.30 14.91
CA PRO A 136 22.01 10.22 15.16
C PRO A 136 22.75 9.97 13.84
N GLU A 137 23.98 10.48 13.68
CA GLU A 137 24.73 10.37 12.42
C GLU A 137 24.88 8.92 11.91
N SER A 138 24.86 7.94 12.81
CA SER A 138 24.90 6.51 12.45
C SER A 138 23.63 6.00 11.74
N ALA A 139 22.55 6.76 11.76
CA ALA A 139 21.25 6.44 11.15
C ALA A 139 20.86 7.46 10.07
N ALA A 140 21.80 8.29 9.62
CA ALA A 140 21.56 9.29 8.57
C ALA A 140 21.05 8.62 7.28
N LEU A 141 19.96 9.16 6.74
CA LEU A 141 19.30 8.68 5.53
C LEU A 141 19.99 9.28 4.30
N PRO A 142 20.39 8.46 3.31
CA PRO A 142 20.95 8.92 2.04
C PRO A 142 20.10 9.97 1.34
N ALA A 143 20.74 10.91 0.63
CA ALA A 143 20.06 12.03 -0.02
C ALA A 143 19.18 11.62 -1.21
N ASP A 144 19.27 10.39 -1.70
CA ASP A 144 18.46 9.78 -2.76
C ASP A 144 17.23 9.03 -2.22
N THR A 145 17.08 8.90 -0.90
CA THR A 145 15.96 8.16 -0.27
C THR A 145 14.57 8.68 -0.68
N TRP A 146 14.45 9.95 -1.08
CA TRP A 146 13.19 10.56 -1.50
C TRP A 146 12.90 10.41 -3.01
N GLN A 147 13.81 9.82 -3.77
CA GLN A 147 13.72 9.71 -5.24
C GLN A 147 12.98 8.44 -5.70
N GLY A 148 12.45 7.64 -4.76
CA GLY A 148 11.76 6.37 -5.00
C GLY A 148 10.25 6.47 -5.15
#